data_AF-G1FRR8-F1
#
_entry.id   AF-G1FRR8-F1
#
_cell.length_a   1.000
_cell.length_b   1.000
_cell.length_c   1.000
_cell.angle_alpha   90.00
_cell.angle_beta   90.00
_cell.angle_gamma   90.00
#
_symmetry.space_group_name_H-M   'P 1'
#
loop_
_entity.id
_entity.type
_entity.pdbx_description
1 polymer ?
#
loop_
_entity_poly.entity_id
_entity_poly.type
_entity_poly.pdbx_seq_one_letter_code
_entity_poly.pdbx_strand_id
1 'polypeptide(L)'
;MRLHGIIALLAAAVLLSAADAAAAKTSPPAIAHSFIAAKNDAPTTKMLRNENRAEGDDEEERAIGDAIGGAITGLASKVQLKFDLRNLLNEGKSADDALALLKFDDKVDDLLSNRRKLKKLTKYVARYKNKFPESDVTVVGTLTNKYGDHALAGMLEAAMSSTNPKTKALAEKLQAEQFRLWHNSASYGGVFGKLELDMAYNPLKGNVYKAWRSYFNVYNNHAEAKAKTTEFKVLKKVFGRRDFAGMIQKAKHDEESGLIAMEFERELFNSWISRKIAPDEVVPKIFRMKSEEKLTKLDNAVTNEYTRWWATAARGAAKNLAKQ
;
A
#
# COMPACT_ATOMS: atom_id res chain seq x y z
N MET A 1 18.41 49.94 8.00
CA MET A 1 19.55 49.12 8.48
C MET A 1 19.37 47.77 7.82
N ARG A 2 20.21 47.26 6.91
CA ARG A 2 21.66 46.96 6.98
C ARG A 2 22.03 46.05 8.15
N LEU A 3 22.76 44.92 7.98
CA LEU A 3 23.03 44.06 6.79
C LEU A 3 23.83 42.80 7.22
N HIS A 4 24.00 41.84 6.29
CA HIS A 4 24.93 40.69 6.28
C HIS A 4 24.48 39.40 7.02
N GLY A 5 24.96 38.21 6.62
CA GLY A 5 26.05 37.91 5.67
C GLY A 5 25.79 36.74 4.70
N ILE A 6 26.73 36.54 3.76
CA ILE A 6 26.67 35.61 2.62
C ILE A 6 27.96 34.80 2.57
N ILE A 7 27.86 33.51 2.24
CA ILE A 7 28.97 32.66 1.74
C ILE A 7 28.38 31.74 0.65
N ALA A 8 29.04 31.39 -0.45
CA ALA A 8 29.87 32.12 -1.41
C ALA A 8 30.10 31.13 -2.58
N LEU A 9 30.10 31.60 -3.83
CA LEU A 9 30.35 30.74 -5.00
C LEU A 9 31.83 30.32 -5.09
N LEU A 10 32.06 29.13 -5.63
CA LEU A 10 33.23 28.88 -6.49
C LEU A 10 32.82 27.94 -7.63
N ALA A 11 33.02 28.40 -8.86
CA ALA A 11 32.87 27.62 -10.08
C ALA A 11 34.10 27.89 -10.96
N ALA A 12 34.60 26.86 -11.63
CA ALA A 12 35.74 26.96 -12.54
C ALA A 12 35.41 26.21 -13.83
N ALA A 13 35.27 26.96 -14.92
CA ALA A 13 35.22 26.42 -16.27
C ALA A 13 36.52 26.82 -16.99
N VAL A 14 37.12 25.88 -17.72
CA VAL A 14 38.25 26.14 -18.61
C VAL A 14 37.92 25.58 -19.98
N LEU A 15 37.80 26.47 -20.96
CA LEU A 15 37.82 26.15 -22.38
C LEU A 15 39.10 26.75 -22.98
N LEU A 16 39.80 25.99 -23.81
CA LEU A 16 40.86 26.48 -24.68
C LEU A 16 40.78 25.76 -26.03
N SER A 17 41.27 26.38 -27.10
CA SER A 17 40.80 26.10 -28.47
C SER A 17 41.90 26.15 -29.54
N ALA A 18 41.68 25.39 -30.64
CA ALA A 18 42.41 25.44 -31.92
C ALA A 18 43.87 24.90 -31.86
N ALA A 19 44.54 24.54 -32.97
CA ALA A 19 44.19 24.68 -34.41
C ALA A 19 44.74 23.50 -35.27
N ASP A 20 44.49 23.56 -36.59
CA ASP A 20 44.87 22.58 -37.63
C ASP A 20 46.37 22.37 -37.89
N ALA A 21 46.69 21.21 -38.47
CA ALA A 21 47.82 21.01 -39.41
C ALA A 21 47.53 19.82 -40.37
N ALA A 22 47.91 19.90 -41.65
CA ALA A 22 47.53 18.92 -42.69
C ALA A 22 48.63 18.58 -43.72
N ALA A 23 48.70 17.31 -44.15
CA ALA A 23 49.28 16.76 -45.40
C ALA A 23 49.05 15.22 -45.39
N ALA A 24 48.43 14.56 -46.39
CA ALA A 24 48.85 14.29 -47.78
C ALA A 24 50.07 13.34 -47.87
N LYS A 25 50.15 12.27 -48.69
CA LYS A 25 49.39 11.78 -49.88
C LYS A 25 49.14 10.23 -49.72
N THR A 26 48.74 9.34 -50.66
CA THR A 26 48.62 9.22 -52.14
C THR A 26 47.49 8.23 -52.54
N SER A 27 47.04 8.25 -53.81
CA SER A 27 46.07 7.30 -54.44
C SER A 27 46.40 7.15 -55.96
N PRO A 28 45.65 6.40 -56.82
CA PRO A 28 44.68 5.31 -56.62
C PRO A 28 45.33 3.97 -57.11
N PRO A 29 44.83 3.08 -58.04
CA PRO A 29 43.50 2.85 -58.67
C PRO A 29 42.49 2.16 -57.71
N ALA A 30 41.22 1.85 -58.02
CA ALA A 30 40.33 2.00 -59.20
C ALA A 30 40.35 0.94 -60.34
N ILE A 31 39.47 -0.08 -60.23
CA ILE A 31 38.69 -0.66 -61.36
C ILE A 31 37.26 -0.88 -60.86
N ALA A 32 36.24 -0.59 -61.69
CA ALA A 32 34.84 -0.90 -61.39
C ALA A 32 34.13 -1.43 -62.64
N HIS A 33 33.42 -2.55 -62.51
CA HIS A 33 32.51 -3.05 -63.55
C HIS A 33 31.26 -3.67 -62.92
N SER A 34 30.12 -2.99 -63.10
CA SER A 34 28.78 -3.53 -62.90
C SER A 34 28.27 -4.17 -64.20
N PHE A 35 27.53 -5.28 -64.12
CA PHE A 35 26.57 -5.65 -65.16
C PHE A 35 25.36 -6.40 -64.61
N ILE A 36 24.25 -6.34 -65.33
CA ILE A 36 22.92 -6.84 -64.96
C ILE A 36 22.52 -7.98 -65.91
N ALA A 37 21.94 -9.05 -65.37
CA ALA A 37 20.97 -9.90 -66.06
C ALA A 37 20.15 -10.71 -65.04
N ALA A 38 18.92 -11.09 -65.39
CA ALA A 38 18.01 -11.86 -64.54
C ALA A 38 17.39 -13.03 -65.30
N LYS A 39 16.97 -14.07 -64.57
CA LYS A 39 15.75 -14.83 -64.87
C LYS A 39 15.26 -15.65 -63.67
N ASN A 40 14.03 -16.14 -63.79
CA ASN A 40 13.26 -16.80 -62.75
C ASN A 40 13.72 -18.26 -62.56
N ASP A 41 13.40 -18.88 -61.41
CA ASP A 41 12.36 -19.92 -61.36
C ASP A 41 12.05 -20.39 -59.93
N ALA A 42 10.84 -20.93 -59.75
CA ALA A 42 10.32 -21.58 -58.55
C ALA A 42 9.10 -22.44 -58.96
N PRO A 43 8.60 -23.40 -58.14
CA PRO A 43 9.04 -23.78 -56.79
C PRO A 43 9.33 -25.29 -56.62
N THR A 44 9.79 -25.73 -55.43
CA THR A 44 9.28 -26.99 -54.85
C THR A 44 9.47 -27.12 -53.34
N THR A 45 8.41 -27.63 -52.72
CA THR A 45 8.21 -27.99 -51.31
C THR A 45 9.37 -28.74 -50.63
N LYS A 46 9.82 -28.23 -49.47
CA LYS A 46 10.24 -29.07 -48.33
C LYS A 46 9.69 -28.52 -47.02
N MET A 47 8.92 -29.34 -46.32
CA MET A 47 8.46 -29.05 -44.96
C MET A 47 9.46 -29.58 -43.94
N LEU A 48 9.82 -28.78 -42.95
CA LEU A 48 10.28 -29.28 -41.66
C LEU A 48 9.50 -28.56 -40.56
N ARG A 49 8.73 -29.34 -39.82
CA ARG A 49 7.95 -28.89 -38.66
C ARG A 49 8.43 -29.70 -37.47
N ASN A 50 9.13 -29.07 -36.55
CA ASN A 50 9.17 -29.52 -35.17
C ASN A 50 9.20 -28.30 -34.25
N GLU A 51 8.63 -28.46 -33.07
CA GLU A 51 8.28 -27.37 -32.17
C GLU A 51 9.25 -27.34 -30.98
N ASN A 52 9.57 -26.14 -30.47
CA ASN A 52 9.77 -25.94 -29.03
C ASN A 52 9.70 -24.46 -28.63
N ARG A 53 8.46 -23.98 -28.51
CA ARG A 53 7.95 -23.24 -27.34
C ARG A 53 8.96 -22.37 -26.58
N ALA A 54 9.11 -21.12 -27.04
CA ALA A 54 9.20 -19.98 -26.12
C ALA A 54 7.89 -19.20 -26.23
N GLU A 55 7.19 -18.98 -25.10
CA GLU A 55 5.94 -18.19 -25.10
C GLU A 55 6.26 -16.70 -25.13
N GLY A 56 6.19 -16.11 -26.32
CA GLY A 56 6.29 -14.66 -26.51
C GLY A 56 4.98 -13.96 -26.16
N ASP A 57 4.97 -13.19 -25.07
CA ASP A 57 3.88 -12.30 -24.65
C ASP A 57 4.12 -10.86 -25.20
N ASP A 58 4.51 -10.77 -26.47
CA ASP A 58 4.85 -9.53 -27.18
C ASP A 58 3.64 -8.89 -27.86
N GLU A 59 2.66 -8.45 -27.06
CA GLU A 59 1.56 -7.61 -27.52
C GLU A 59 1.96 -6.12 -27.71
N GLU A 60 1.33 -5.44 -28.68
CA GLU A 60 1.60 -4.06 -29.16
C GLU A 60 2.89 -3.84 -30.01
N GLU A 61 3.33 -4.80 -30.84
CA GLU A 61 4.19 -4.52 -32.03
C GLU A 61 3.59 -5.04 -33.38
N ARG A 62 2.44 -4.50 -33.77
CA ARG A 62 1.92 -4.55 -35.16
C ARG A 62 1.29 -3.21 -35.56
N ALA A 63 1.32 -2.94 -36.87
CA ALA A 63 0.74 -1.76 -37.54
C ALA A 63 1.35 -0.38 -37.19
N ILE A 64 2.44 -0.04 -37.87
CA ILE A 64 2.63 1.32 -38.40
C ILE A 64 2.73 1.22 -39.92
N GLY A 65 1.58 1.03 -40.56
CA GLY A 65 1.38 1.26 -41.98
C GLY A 65 0.72 2.62 -42.15
N ASP A 66 1.43 3.53 -42.80
CA ASP A 66 1.10 4.92 -43.16
C ASP A 66 -0.30 5.45 -42.78
N ALA A 67 -0.39 6.12 -41.63
CA ALA A 67 -1.58 6.84 -41.14
C ALA A 67 -1.14 8.02 -40.24
N ILE A 68 -0.56 9.04 -40.88
CA ILE A 68 0.16 10.14 -40.20
C ILE A 68 -0.79 11.21 -39.66
N GLY A 69 -0.54 11.68 -38.44
CA GLY A 69 -1.37 12.69 -37.75
C GLY A 69 -1.31 12.53 -36.23
N GLY A 70 -2.38 12.00 -35.63
CA GLY A 70 -2.52 11.92 -34.17
C GLY A 70 -1.72 10.82 -33.44
N ALA A 71 -1.26 9.77 -34.13
CA ALA A 71 -0.69 8.58 -33.47
C ALA A 71 0.79 8.74 -33.01
N ILE A 72 1.56 9.59 -33.68
CA ILE A 72 3.03 9.59 -33.61
C ILE A 72 3.54 10.14 -32.26
N THR A 73 2.91 11.18 -31.72
CA THR A 73 3.27 11.79 -30.42
C THR A 73 3.05 10.82 -29.24
N GLY A 74 1.98 10.02 -29.30
CA GLY A 74 1.70 8.95 -28.34
C GLY A 74 2.66 7.75 -28.44
N LEU A 75 3.28 7.53 -29.61
CA LEU A 75 4.32 6.52 -29.80
C LEU A 75 5.68 7.00 -29.27
N ALA A 76 6.12 8.20 -29.64
CA ALA A 76 7.40 8.77 -29.17
C ALA A 76 7.47 8.83 -27.64
N SER A 77 6.41 9.33 -26.99
CA SER A 77 6.33 9.39 -25.52
C SER A 77 6.27 8.01 -24.83
N LYS A 78 5.61 7.01 -25.44
CA LYS A 78 5.66 5.60 -24.99
C LYS A 78 7.09 5.03 -25.06
N VAL A 79 7.83 5.34 -26.13
CA VAL A 79 9.21 4.84 -26.35
C VAL A 79 10.19 5.51 -25.40
N GLN A 80 10.14 6.84 -25.25
CA GLN A 80 10.98 7.58 -24.31
C GLN A 80 10.83 7.04 -22.88
N LEU A 81 9.59 6.91 -22.39
CA LEU A 81 9.32 6.35 -21.07
C LEU A 81 9.72 4.86 -20.91
N LYS A 82 9.81 4.08 -22.01
CA LYS A 82 10.41 2.72 -21.99
C LYS A 82 11.95 2.78 -21.87
N PHE A 83 12.59 3.85 -22.33
CA PHE A 83 14.04 4.07 -22.30
C PHE A 83 14.47 4.67 -20.94
N ASP A 84 13.79 5.72 -20.48
CA ASP A 84 14.04 6.35 -19.18
C ASP A 84 13.98 5.34 -18.02
N LEU A 85 12.96 4.47 -18.00
CA LEU A 85 12.82 3.38 -17.02
C LEU A 85 13.89 2.28 -17.14
N ARG A 86 14.65 2.20 -18.24
CA ARG A 86 15.85 1.35 -18.35
C ARG A 86 17.08 2.09 -17.81
N ASN A 87 17.19 3.39 -18.07
CA ASN A 87 18.32 4.21 -17.61
C ASN A 87 18.31 4.35 -16.09
N LEU A 88 17.17 4.66 -15.47
CA LEU A 88 16.99 4.64 -14.01
C LEU A 88 17.46 3.30 -13.40
N LEU A 89 17.06 2.18 -13.99
CA LEU A 89 17.47 0.84 -13.52
C LEU A 89 18.97 0.58 -13.73
N ASN A 90 19.55 1.08 -14.83
CA ASN A 90 20.99 0.97 -15.12
C ASN A 90 21.82 1.77 -14.11
N GLU A 91 21.39 3.00 -13.80
CA GLU A 91 21.95 3.89 -12.77
C GLU A 91 21.72 3.39 -11.34
N GLY A 92 20.81 2.44 -11.12
CA GLY A 92 20.48 1.93 -9.78
C GLY A 92 19.52 2.82 -8.99
N LYS A 93 18.73 3.65 -9.67
CA LYS A 93 17.71 4.53 -9.08
C LYS A 93 16.56 3.74 -8.47
N SER A 94 15.96 4.27 -7.42
CA SER A 94 14.97 3.60 -6.58
C SER A 94 13.66 3.28 -7.32
N ALA A 95 12.79 2.49 -6.67
CA ALA A 95 11.42 2.33 -7.14
C ALA A 95 10.60 3.63 -7.01
N ASP A 96 10.94 4.50 -6.05
CA ASP A 96 10.28 5.80 -5.85
C ASP A 96 10.65 6.78 -6.98
N ASP A 97 11.90 6.78 -7.46
CA ASP A 97 12.31 7.50 -8.68
C ASP A 97 11.48 7.05 -9.91
N ALA A 98 11.28 5.74 -10.05
CA ALA A 98 10.46 5.18 -11.13
C ALA A 98 8.96 5.50 -10.97
N LEU A 99 8.45 5.59 -9.73
CA LEU A 99 7.09 6.03 -9.43
C LEU A 99 6.88 7.50 -9.82
N ALA A 100 7.84 8.36 -9.48
CA ALA A 100 7.84 9.78 -9.85
C ALA A 100 7.90 9.97 -11.38
N LEU A 101 8.78 9.25 -12.07
CA LEU A 101 8.86 9.25 -13.54
C LEU A 101 7.56 8.77 -14.22
N LEU A 102 6.84 7.83 -13.60
CA LEU A 102 5.54 7.36 -14.08
C LEU A 102 4.40 8.37 -13.90
N LYS A 103 4.62 9.45 -13.14
CA LYS A 103 3.68 10.56 -12.93
C LYS A 103 2.27 10.08 -12.58
N PHE A 104 2.17 9.27 -11.53
CA PHE A 104 0.90 9.09 -10.83
C PHE A 104 0.48 10.40 -10.15
N ASP A 105 -0.82 10.69 -10.11
CA ASP A 105 -1.38 11.79 -9.30
C ASP A 105 -1.01 11.58 -7.82
N ASP A 106 -1.05 12.65 -7.03
CA ASP A 106 -0.91 12.59 -5.57
C ASP A 106 -2.19 12.05 -4.91
N LYS A 107 -3.31 12.07 -5.65
CA LYS A 107 -4.52 11.31 -5.32
C LYS A 107 -4.35 9.83 -5.60
N VAL A 108 -4.66 9.02 -4.60
CA VAL A 108 -4.56 7.55 -4.69
C VAL A 108 -5.52 6.96 -5.75
N ASP A 109 -6.65 7.59 -6.06
CA ASP A 109 -7.62 7.09 -7.07
C ASP A 109 -7.06 7.02 -8.52
N ASP A 110 -6.03 7.79 -8.86
CA ASP A 110 -5.33 7.68 -10.15
C ASP A 110 -4.65 6.31 -10.29
N LEU A 111 -4.20 5.73 -9.17
CA LEU A 111 -3.44 4.48 -9.11
C LEU A 111 -4.19 3.30 -9.75
N LEU A 112 -5.41 3.03 -9.27
CA LEU A 112 -6.25 1.92 -9.73
C LEU A 112 -6.81 2.16 -11.13
N SER A 113 -7.04 3.42 -11.48
CA SER A 113 -7.42 3.85 -12.83
C SER A 113 -6.29 3.59 -13.83
N ASN A 114 -5.03 3.82 -13.44
CA ASN A 114 -3.87 3.77 -14.32
C ASN A 114 -3.12 2.42 -14.31
N ARG A 115 -3.84 1.33 -14.58
CA ARG A 115 -3.26 -0.04 -14.65
C ARG A 115 -2.04 -0.15 -15.58
N ARG A 116 -1.96 0.68 -16.63
CA ARG A 116 -0.79 0.79 -17.54
C ARG A 116 0.45 1.40 -16.87
N LYS A 117 0.31 2.38 -15.97
CA LYS A 117 1.41 2.88 -15.13
C LYS A 117 1.84 1.77 -14.14
N LEU A 118 0.89 1.11 -13.49
CA LEU A 118 1.15 0.00 -12.56
C LEU A 118 1.89 -1.19 -13.21
N LYS A 119 1.49 -1.69 -14.39
CA LYS A 119 2.24 -2.77 -15.10
C LYS A 119 3.70 -2.38 -15.38
N LYS A 120 4.00 -1.09 -15.58
CA LYS A 120 5.38 -0.58 -15.68
C LYS A 120 6.09 -0.57 -14.32
N LEU A 121 5.46 -0.07 -13.26
CA LEU A 121 6.02 -0.05 -11.90
C LEU A 121 6.36 -1.46 -11.40
N THR A 122 5.44 -2.43 -11.54
CA THR A 122 5.69 -3.83 -11.18
C THR A 122 6.86 -4.43 -11.98
N LYS A 123 6.97 -4.11 -13.28
CA LYS A 123 8.09 -4.56 -14.12
C LYS A 123 9.40 -3.86 -13.77
N TYR A 124 9.37 -2.64 -13.23
CA TYR A 124 10.55 -1.96 -12.68
C TYR A 124 11.01 -2.61 -11.37
N VAL A 125 10.12 -2.71 -10.37
CA VAL A 125 10.41 -3.29 -9.05
C VAL A 125 10.95 -4.73 -9.16
N ALA A 126 10.34 -5.57 -10.00
CA ALA A 126 10.83 -6.93 -10.24
C ALA A 126 12.25 -6.96 -10.85
N ARG A 127 12.55 -6.04 -11.77
CA ARG A 127 13.90 -5.92 -12.36
C ARG A 127 14.92 -5.33 -11.39
N TYR A 128 14.50 -4.40 -10.53
CA TYR A 128 15.33 -3.82 -9.49
C TYR A 128 15.76 -4.91 -8.50
N LYS A 129 14.82 -5.72 -7.98
CA LYS A 129 15.15 -6.91 -7.17
C LYS A 129 16.12 -7.86 -7.87
N ASN A 130 15.90 -8.17 -9.14
CA ASN A 130 16.79 -9.09 -9.88
C ASN A 130 18.22 -8.53 -10.07
N LYS A 131 18.41 -7.20 -10.01
CA LYS A 131 19.72 -6.53 -10.06
C LYS A 131 20.33 -6.31 -8.67
N PHE A 132 19.48 -6.17 -7.65
CA PHE A 132 19.84 -5.91 -6.25
C PHE A 132 19.08 -6.88 -5.33
N PRO A 133 19.52 -8.17 -5.22
CA PRO A 133 18.75 -9.23 -4.56
C PRO A 133 18.41 -8.94 -3.09
N GLU A 134 19.32 -8.28 -2.37
CA GLU A 134 19.15 -7.87 -0.97
C GLU A 134 18.08 -6.78 -0.77
N SER A 135 17.51 -6.22 -1.85
CA SER A 135 16.52 -5.15 -1.75
C SER A 135 15.12 -5.70 -1.47
N ASP A 136 14.59 -5.38 -0.30
CA ASP A 136 13.25 -5.72 0.16
C ASP A 136 12.12 -5.05 -0.65
N VAL A 137 12.38 -3.88 -1.25
CA VAL A 137 11.47 -3.01 -2.02
C VAL A 137 10.33 -3.75 -2.73
N THR A 138 9.09 -3.43 -2.35
CA THR A 138 7.87 -4.01 -2.95
C THR A 138 7.08 -2.96 -3.70
N VAL A 139 6.22 -3.40 -4.63
CA VAL A 139 5.31 -2.49 -5.35
C VAL A 139 4.43 -1.75 -4.34
N VAL A 140 3.87 -2.46 -3.36
CA VAL A 140 3.08 -1.83 -2.30
C VAL A 140 3.92 -0.92 -1.41
N GLY A 141 5.15 -1.31 -1.01
CA GLY A 141 6.02 -0.43 -0.23
C GLY A 141 6.31 0.90 -0.93
N THR A 142 6.60 0.85 -2.24
CA THR A 142 6.76 2.03 -3.10
C THR A 142 5.50 2.92 -3.11
N LEU A 143 4.32 2.30 -3.03
CA LEU A 143 3.03 3.02 -3.00
C LEU A 143 2.69 3.56 -1.61
N THR A 144 3.01 2.82 -0.53
CA THR A 144 2.93 3.29 0.86
C THR A 144 3.87 4.47 1.08
N ASN A 145 5.08 4.47 0.49
CA ASN A 145 6.02 5.59 0.55
C ASN A 145 5.41 6.89 -0.02
N LYS A 146 4.61 6.81 -1.09
CA LYS A 146 3.94 8.00 -1.66
C LYS A 146 2.64 8.37 -0.95
N TYR A 147 1.75 7.40 -0.69
CA TYR A 147 0.36 7.67 -0.28
C TYR A 147 0.09 7.46 1.21
N GLY A 148 1.04 6.91 1.98
CA GLY A 148 0.83 6.46 3.35
C GLY A 148 0.01 5.17 3.46
N ASP A 149 0.16 4.47 4.59
CA ASP A 149 -0.55 3.20 4.84
C ASP A 149 -2.09 3.42 4.90
N HIS A 150 -2.55 4.49 5.57
CA HIS A 150 -3.97 4.83 5.74
C HIS A 150 -4.72 4.98 4.41
N ALA A 151 -4.28 5.89 3.54
CA ALA A 151 -5.00 6.22 2.30
C ALA A 151 -4.94 5.07 1.29
N LEU A 152 -3.78 4.39 1.19
CA LEU A 152 -3.64 3.23 0.32
C LEU A 152 -4.54 2.07 0.76
N ALA A 153 -4.60 1.76 2.06
CA ALA A 153 -5.47 0.72 2.61
C ALA A 153 -6.96 1.03 2.38
N GLY A 154 -7.39 2.26 2.69
CA GLY A 154 -8.79 2.68 2.54
C GLY A 154 -9.29 2.63 1.10
N MET A 155 -8.46 3.01 0.13
CA MET A 155 -8.78 2.94 -1.30
C MET A 155 -8.73 1.50 -1.83
N LEU A 156 -7.75 0.68 -1.41
CA LEU A 156 -7.69 -0.73 -1.82
C LEU A 156 -8.92 -1.49 -1.35
N GLU A 157 -9.34 -1.33 -0.09
CA GLU A 157 -10.57 -1.92 0.44
C GLU A 157 -11.82 -1.40 -0.29
N ALA A 158 -11.92 -0.10 -0.57
CA ALA A 158 -13.04 0.46 -1.36
C ALA A 158 -13.17 -0.22 -2.74
N ALA A 159 -12.04 -0.53 -3.37
CA ALA A 159 -11.97 -1.16 -4.68
C ALA A 159 -12.30 -2.66 -4.68
N MET A 160 -12.34 -3.33 -3.52
CA MET A 160 -12.85 -4.71 -3.37
C MET A 160 -14.35 -4.82 -3.71
N SER A 161 -15.08 -3.71 -3.61
CA SER A 161 -16.48 -3.55 -4.03
C SER A 161 -16.65 -3.01 -5.46
N SER A 162 -15.57 -2.85 -6.23
CA SER A 162 -15.64 -2.32 -7.60
C SER A 162 -16.42 -3.25 -8.54
N THR A 163 -17.39 -2.69 -9.26
CA THR A 163 -18.12 -3.38 -10.34
C THR A 163 -17.26 -3.73 -11.54
N ASN A 164 -16.04 -3.18 -11.65
CA ASN A 164 -15.07 -3.49 -12.70
C ASN A 164 -14.17 -4.67 -12.24
N PRO A 165 -14.31 -5.89 -12.78
CA PRO A 165 -13.60 -7.07 -12.24
C PRO A 165 -12.08 -6.92 -12.30
N LYS A 166 -11.56 -6.20 -13.29
CA LYS A 166 -10.13 -5.92 -13.46
C LYS A 166 -9.60 -4.84 -12.50
N THR A 167 -10.48 -4.05 -11.85
CA THR A 167 -10.10 -3.18 -10.73
C THR A 167 -10.09 -3.98 -9.43
N LYS A 168 -11.14 -4.77 -9.20
CA LYS A 168 -11.24 -5.65 -8.02
C LYS A 168 -10.05 -6.61 -7.92
N ALA A 169 -9.74 -7.36 -8.98
CA ALA A 169 -8.60 -8.29 -9.01
C ALA A 169 -7.22 -7.61 -8.82
N LEU A 170 -7.11 -6.33 -9.16
CA LEU A 170 -5.91 -5.53 -8.91
C LEU A 170 -5.84 -5.06 -7.45
N ALA A 171 -6.97 -4.67 -6.86
CA ALA A 171 -7.08 -4.32 -5.45
C ALA A 171 -6.80 -5.54 -4.56
N GLU A 172 -7.42 -6.69 -4.84
CA GLU A 172 -7.18 -7.98 -4.17
C GLU A 172 -5.68 -8.33 -4.13
N LYS A 173 -4.98 -8.21 -5.27
CA LYS A 173 -3.54 -8.47 -5.33
C LYS A 173 -2.72 -7.47 -4.49
N LEU A 174 -2.96 -6.18 -4.66
CA LEU A 174 -2.20 -5.14 -3.94
C LEU A 174 -2.47 -5.20 -2.43
N GLN A 175 -3.71 -5.48 -2.03
CA GLN A 175 -4.08 -5.61 -0.62
C GLN A 175 -3.45 -6.87 0.01
N ALA A 176 -3.39 -8.00 -0.71
CA ALA A 176 -2.65 -9.18 -0.25
C ALA A 176 -1.13 -8.93 -0.10
N GLU A 177 -0.53 -8.16 -1.02
CA GLU A 177 0.86 -7.70 -0.87
C GLU A 177 1.04 -6.74 0.32
N GLN A 178 0.07 -5.86 0.60
CA GLN A 178 0.03 -4.94 1.73
C GLN A 178 -0.05 -5.68 3.07
N PHE A 179 -0.97 -6.64 3.19
CA PHE A 179 -1.18 -7.44 4.39
C PHE A 179 0.09 -8.22 4.77
N ARG A 180 0.82 -8.74 3.78
CA ARG A 180 2.12 -9.40 3.98
C ARG A 180 3.21 -8.41 4.43
N LEU A 181 3.28 -7.22 3.84
CA LEU A 181 4.23 -6.18 4.25
C LEU A 181 4.00 -5.77 5.72
N TRP A 182 2.74 -5.60 6.12
CA TRP A 182 2.35 -5.33 7.50
C TRP A 182 2.67 -6.47 8.45
N HIS A 183 2.34 -7.72 8.12
CA HIS A 183 2.62 -8.88 8.98
C HIS A 183 4.11 -9.05 9.27
N ASN A 184 4.96 -8.77 8.28
CA ASN A 184 6.41 -8.90 8.41
C ASN A 184 7.07 -7.70 9.16
N SER A 185 6.35 -6.60 9.40
CA SER A 185 6.92 -5.35 9.95
C SER A 185 6.28 -4.86 11.25
N ALA A 186 5.06 -5.29 11.59
CA ALA A 186 4.35 -4.81 12.77
C ALA A 186 3.38 -5.85 13.37
N SER A 187 3.18 -5.76 14.69
CA SER A 187 2.07 -6.46 15.37
C SER A 187 0.72 -5.87 14.97
N TYR A 188 -0.38 -6.61 15.15
CA TYR A 188 -1.74 -6.16 14.83
C TYR A 188 -2.07 -4.74 15.35
N GLY A 189 -1.66 -4.40 16.58
CA GLY A 189 -1.86 -3.05 17.14
C GLY A 189 -0.92 -1.99 16.56
N GLY A 190 0.28 -2.37 16.13
CA GLY A 190 1.19 -1.49 15.40
C GLY A 190 0.67 -1.14 14.01
N VAL A 191 0.04 -2.10 13.31
CA VAL A 191 -0.65 -1.84 12.04
C VAL A 191 -1.87 -0.94 12.23
N PHE A 192 -2.59 -1.07 13.35
CA PHE A 192 -3.70 -0.17 13.69
C PHE A 192 -3.24 1.29 13.82
N GLY A 193 -2.09 1.53 14.47
CA GLY A 193 -1.46 2.86 14.56
C GLY A 193 -0.84 3.35 13.24
N LYS A 194 -0.26 2.46 12.41
CA LYS A 194 0.18 2.81 11.04
C LYS A 194 -0.98 3.26 10.14
N LEU A 195 -2.20 2.83 10.45
CA LEU A 195 -3.43 3.24 9.80
C LEU A 195 -4.10 4.44 10.49
N GLU A 196 -3.46 5.04 11.49
CA GLU A 196 -3.94 6.21 12.25
C GLU A 196 -5.30 5.99 12.95
N LEU A 197 -5.72 4.73 13.08
CA LEU A 197 -7.01 4.35 13.67
C LEU A 197 -7.03 4.57 15.19
N ASP A 198 -5.88 4.60 15.86
CA ASP A 198 -5.78 4.98 17.28
C ASP A 198 -6.05 6.47 17.54
N MET A 199 -5.89 7.32 16.52
CA MET A 199 -6.20 8.76 16.59
C MET A 199 -7.60 9.11 16.05
N ALA A 200 -8.28 8.18 15.36
CA ALA A 200 -9.59 8.42 14.75
C ALA A 200 -10.72 8.65 15.77
N TYR A 201 -11.67 9.53 15.44
CA TYR A 201 -12.81 9.84 16.32
C TYR A 201 -13.69 8.61 16.62
N ASN A 202 -14.05 7.87 15.57
CA ASN A 202 -14.62 6.52 15.66
C ASN A 202 -13.70 5.58 14.85
N PRO A 203 -12.96 4.68 15.51
CA PRO A 203 -11.91 3.90 14.86
C PRO A 203 -12.38 2.51 14.38
N LEU A 204 -13.66 2.19 14.60
CA LEU A 204 -14.30 0.93 14.22
C LEU A 204 -15.15 1.06 12.94
N LYS A 205 -14.87 2.09 12.12
CA LYS A 205 -15.72 2.53 11.01
C LYS A 205 -14.96 2.63 9.68
N GLY A 206 -15.67 2.39 8.58
CA GLY A 206 -15.19 2.68 7.23
C GLY A 206 -14.07 1.75 6.74
N ASN A 207 -13.55 2.09 5.56
CA ASN A 207 -12.75 1.16 4.77
C ASN A 207 -11.33 0.93 5.33
N VAL A 208 -10.77 1.89 6.08
CA VAL A 208 -9.46 1.71 6.73
C VAL A 208 -9.54 0.70 7.88
N TYR A 209 -10.61 0.75 8.70
CA TYR A 209 -10.86 -0.27 9.72
C TYR A 209 -11.18 -1.64 9.10
N LYS A 210 -11.96 -1.69 8.01
CA LYS A 210 -12.22 -2.94 7.27
C LYS A 210 -10.93 -3.55 6.73
N ALA A 211 -10.04 -2.76 6.11
CA ALA A 211 -8.72 -3.22 5.66
C ALA A 211 -7.90 -3.82 6.81
N TRP A 212 -7.85 -3.14 7.97
CA TRP A 212 -7.19 -3.67 9.17
C TRP A 212 -7.83 -4.98 9.65
N ARG A 213 -9.16 -5.06 9.67
CA ARG A 213 -9.92 -6.23 10.14
C ARG A 213 -9.74 -7.43 9.19
N SER A 214 -9.69 -7.19 7.88
CA SER A 214 -9.36 -8.18 6.85
C SER A 214 -7.93 -8.70 7.04
N TYR A 215 -6.94 -7.83 7.22
CA TYR A 215 -5.55 -8.19 7.56
C TYR A 215 -5.47 -9.03 8.85
N PHE A 216 -6.13 -8.57 9.92
CA PHE A 216 -6.19 -9.24 11.21
C PHE A 216 -6.75 -10.65 11.05
N ASN A 217 -7.90 -10.79 10.38
CA ASN A 217 -8.56 -12.08 10.19
C ASN A 217 -7.71 -13.05 9.35
N VAL A 218 -7.09 -12.60 8.26
CA VAL A 218 -6.21 -13.45 7.43
C VAL A 218 -5.12 -14.09 8.29
N TYR A 219 -4.35 -13.30 9.04
CA TYR A 219 -3.23 -13.85 9.81
C TYR A 219 -3.64 -14.50 11.13
N ASN A 220 -4.63 -13.98 11.85
CA ASN A 220 -5.08 -14.55 13.12
C ASN A 220 -5.83 -15.88 12.94
N ASN A 221 -6.47 -16.11 11.79
CA ASN A 221 -7.11 -17.39 11.49
C ASN A 221 -6.09 -18.50 11.17
N HIS A 222 -4.96 -18.17 10.55
CA HIS A 222 -3.89 -19.12 10.23
C HIS A 222 -2.79 -19.23 11.31
N ALA A 223 -2.75 -18.32 12.29
CA ALA A 223 -1.83 -18.39 13.42
C ALA A 223 -2.03 -19.65 14.29
N GLU A 224 -0.95 -20.13 14.92
CA GLU A 224 -1.02 -21.20 15.91
C GLU A 224 -1.97 -20.87 17.06
N ALA A 225 -2.65 -21.88 17.63
CA ALA A 225 -3.64 -21.69 18.70
C ALA A 225 -3.14 -20.87 19.90
N LYS A 226 -1.86 -20.99 20.27
CA LYS A 226 -1.21 -20.22 21.36
C LYS A 226 -0.98 -18.75 21.03
N ALA A 227 -0.91 -18.40 19.74
CA ALA A 227 -0.67 -17.05 19.24
C ALA A 227 -1.96 -16.32 18.82
N LYS A 228 -3.09 -17.04 18.67
CA LYS A 228 -4.38 -16.45 18.35
C LYS A 228 -4.85 -15.47 19.42
N THR A 229 -5.36 -14.33 18.98
CA THR A 229 -5.90 -13.28 19.83
C THR A 229 -7.29 -12.84 19.34
N THR A 230 -7.88 -11.83 19.98
CA THR A 230 -9.14 -11.20 19.55
C THR A 230 -8.90 -9.72 19.28
N GLU A 231 -9.73 -9.11 18.43
CA GLU A 231 -9.70 -7.66 18.19
C GLU A 231 -9.82 -6.88 19.51
N PHE A 232 -10.74 -7.29 20.38
CA PHE A 232 -10.88 -6.76 21.74
C PHE A 232 -9.54 -6.74 22.51
N LYS A 233 -8.80 -7.86 22.54
CA LYS A 233 -7.51 -7.94 23.24
C LYS A 233 -6.45 -7.02 22.63
N VAL A 234 -6.44 -6.87 21.30
CA VAL A 234 -5.51 -5.96 20.60
C VAL A 234 -5.86 -4.50 20.88
N LEU A 235 -7.10 -4.10 20.66
CA LEU A 235 -7.54 -2.71 20.81
C LEU A 235 -7.52 -2.24 22.27
N LYS A 236 -7.83 -3.12 23.24
CA LYS A 236 -7.66 -2.87 24.68
C LYS A 236 -6.18 -2.74 25.10
N LYS A 237 -5.23 -3.21 24.28
CA LYS A 237 -3.80 -2.94 24.45
C LYS A 237 -3.38 -1.62 23.80
N VAL A 238 -3.93 -1.29 22.62
CA VAL A 238 -3.68 -0.02 21.90
C VAL A 238 -4.18 1.18 22.71
N PHE A 239 -5.48 1.22 23.02
CA PHE A 239 -6.12 2.33 23.74
C PHE A 239 -5.98 2.23 25.27
N GLY A 240 -5.34 1.19 25.81
CA GLY A 240 -5.29 0.96 27.25
C GLY A 240 -6.67 0.76 27.89
N ARG A 241 -6.76 0.95 29.22
CA ARG A 241 -7.94 0.51 30.01
C ARG A 241 -9.07 1.53 30.09
N ARG A 242 -8.76 2.82 30.02
CA ARG A 242 -9.72 3.93 30.12
C ARG A 242 -10.25 4.28 28.73
N ASP A 243 -9.34 4.60 27.81
CA ASP A 243 -9.71 5.15 26.51
C ASP A 243 -10.32 4.11 25.58
N PHE A 244 -10.02 2.81 25.77
CA PHE A 244 -10.77 1.72 25.12
C PHE A 244 -12.26 1.72 25.52
N ALA A 245 -12.56 1.95 26.80
CA ALA A 245 -13.94 2.04 27.28
C ALA A 245 -14.63 3.31 26.74
N GLY A 246 -13.92 4.44 26.71
CA GLY A 246 -14.41 5.68 26.09
C GLY A 246 -14.65 5.57 24.58
N MET A 247 -13.77 4.87 23.85
CA MET A 247 -13.89 4.55 22.43
C MET A 247 -15.14 3.73 22.15
N ILE A 248 -15.40 2.69 22.96
CA ILE A 248 -16.64 1.91 22.89
C ILE A 248 -17.88 2.81 23.04
N GLN A 249 -17.89 3.74 24.01
CA GLN A 249 -19.03 4.67 24.19
C GLN A 249 -19.23 5.62 22.99
N LYS A 250 -18.15 6.03 22.29
CA LYS A 250 -18.27 6.81 21.04
C LYS A 250 -18.89 5.98 19.92
N ALA A 251 -18.48 4.71 19.81
CA ALA A 251 -18.81 3.85 18.67
C ALA A 251 -20.17 3.12 18.79
N LYS A 252 -20.72 2.94 20.02
CA LYS A 252 -21.92 2.10 20.26
C LYS A 252 -23.24 2.61 19.67
N HIS A 253 -23.30 3.88 19.29
CA HIS A 253 -24.48 4.52 18.69
C HIS A 253 -24.31 4.86 17.19
N ASP A 254 -23.19 4.46 16.59
CA ASP A 254 -22.96 4.61 15.16
C ASP A 254 -23.51 3.40 14.39
N GLU A 255 -24.13 3.64 13.24
CA GLU A 255 -24.83 2.62 12.44
C GLU A 255 -23.92 1.50 11.91
N GLU A 256 -22.63 1.80 11.66
CA GLU A 256 -21.67 0.84 11.09
C GLU A 256 -20.88 0.10 12.18
N SER A 257 -20.50 0.81 13.25
CA SER A 257 -19.67 0.23 14.32
C SER A 257 -20.45 -0.24 15.57
N GLY A 258 -21.72 0.12 15.70
CA GLY A 258 -22.49 -0.03 16.94
C GLY A 258 -22.56 -1.46 17.48
N LEU A 259 -22.74 -2.45 16.60
CA LEU A 259 -22.76 -3.86 16.97
C LEU A 259 -21.41 -4.33 17.56
N ILE A 260 -20.31 -4.00 16.89
CA ILE A 260 -18.95 -4.36 17.32
C ILE A 260 -18.62 -3.69 18.66
N ALA A 261 -19.01 -2.42 18.82
CA ALA A 261 -18.82 -1.69 20.07
C ALA A 261 -19.66 -2.30 21.22
N MET A 262 -20.90 -2.72 20.99
CA MET A 262 -21.73 -3.42 21.99
C MET A 262 -21.21 -4.82 22.34
N GLU A 263 -20.58 -5.53 21.40
CA GLU A 263 -19.86 -6.78 21.68
C GLU A 263 -18.64 -6.54 22.57
N PHE A 264 -17.85 -5.50 22.28
CA PHE A 264 -16.72 -5.10 23.13
C PHE A 264 -17.18 -4.56 24.50
N GLU A 265 -18.29 -3.82 24.59
CA GLU A 265 -18.89 -3.36 25.86
C GLU A 265 -19.23 -4.56 26.75
N ARG A 266 -19.87 -5.59 26.17
CA ARG A 266 -20.22 -6.85 26.83
C ARG A 266 -18.99 -7.62 27.30
N GLU A 267 -17.97 -7.81 26.46
CA GLU A 267 -16.73 -8.49 26.88
C GLU A 267 -16.00 -7.68 27.97
N LEU A 268 -16.01 -6.34 27.88
CA LEU A 268 -15.37 -5.46 28.85
C LEU A 268 -16.04 -5.57 30.23
N PHE A 269 -17.36 -5.37 30.31
CA PHE A 269 -18.10 -5.39 31.57
C PHE A 269 -18.12 -6.79 32.20
N ASN A 270 -18.23 -7.85 31.40
CA ASN A 270 -18.10 -9.22 31.91
C ASN A 270 -16.68 -9.49 32.43
N SER A 271 -15.63 -8.92 31.82
CA SER A 271 -14.24 -8.97 32.33
C SER A 271 -14.01 -8.17 33.62
N TRP A 272 -14.93 -7.29 34.01
CA TRP A 272 -14.89 -6.56 35.28
C TRP A 272 -15.70 -7.32 36.35
N ILE A 273 -16.87 -7.88 35.99
CA ILE A 273 -17.66 -8.76 36.88
C ILE A 273 -16.86 -9.99 37.31
N SER A 274 -16.22 -10.70 36.38
CA SER A 274 -15.41 -11.89 36.73
C SER A 274 -14.22 -11.57 37.63
N ARG A 275 -13.75 -10.32 37.61
CA ARG A 275 -12.70 -9.78 38.49
C ARG A 275 -13.25 -9.13 39.78
N LYS A 276 -14.55 -9.27 40.05
CA LYS A 276 -15.27 -8.75 41.23
C LYS A 276 -15.11 -7.25 41.46
N ILE A 277 -15.02 -6.47 40.38
CA ILE A 277 -14.87 -5.02 40.42
C ILE A 277 -16.24 -4.38 40.62
N ALA A 278 -16.51 -3.81 41.79
CA ALA A 278 -17.78 -3.08 42.00
C ALA A 278 -17.81 -1.76 41.19
N PRO A 279 -18.99 -1.16 40.91
CA PRO A 279 -19.07 -0.02 39.99
C PRO A 279 -18.32 1.25 40.44
N ASP A 280 -18.28 1.49 41.74
CA ASP A 280 -17.48 2.53 42.40
C ASP A 280 -15.96 2.28 42.26
N GLU A 281 -15.54 1.02 42.16
CA GLU A 281 -14.14 0.63 42.00
C GLU A 281 -13.60 0.82 40.58
N VAL A 282 -14.45 1.06 39.57
CA VAL A 282 -14.02 1.21 38.16
C VAL A 282 -13.02 2.35 38.00
N VAL A 283 -13.29 3.52 38.58
CA VAL A 283 -12.38 4.68 38.49
C VAL A 283 -11.03 4.39 39.16
N PRO A 284 -10.94 4.02 40.46
CA PRO A 284 -9.67 3.79 41.12
C PRO A 284 -8.93 2.53 40.62
N LYS A 285 -9.62 1.41 40.32
CA LYS A 285 -8.95 0.14 39.95
C LYS A 285 -8.81 -0.08 38.45
N ILE A 286 -9.75 0.35 37.62
CA ILE A 286 -9.75 0.09 36.17
C ILE A 286 -9.22 1.27 35.36
N PHE A 287 -9.62 2.51 35.65
CA PHE A 287 -9.00 3.65 34.99
C PHE A 287 -7.60 3.88 35.61
N ARG A 288 -7.48 3.89 36.95
CA ARG A 288 -6.24 4.28 37.68
C ARG A 288 -5.76 5.66 37.22
N MET A 289 -6.70 6.61 37.23
CA MET A 289 -6.42 8.01 36.91
C MET A 289 -5.44 8.62 37.92
N LYS A 290 -4.66 9.58 37.46
CA LYS A 290 -3.80 10.40 38.32
C LYS A 290 -4.64 11.47 39.05
N SER A 291 -4.10 12.03 40.12
CA SER A 291 -4.80 12.98 41.01
C SER A 291 -5.24 14.28 40.31
N GLU A 292 -4.54 14.68 39.24
CA GLU A 292 -4.83 15.85 38.42
C GLU A 292 -5.90 15.61 37.32
N GLU A 293 -6.23 14.35 37.02
CA GLU A 293 -7.15 14.00 35.94
C GLU A 293 -8.62 14.10 36.36
N LYS A 294 -9.44 14.75 35.52
CA LYS A 294 -10.89 14.84 35.72
C LYS A 294 -11.61 13.77 34.91
N LEU A 295 -12.76 13.32 35.42
CA LEU A 295 -13.67 12.43 34.69
C LEU A 295 -14.31 13.19 33.52
N THR A 296 -14.27 12.59 32.34
CA THR A 296 -14.92 13.11 31.12
C THR A 296 -16.38 12.66 31.06
N LYS A 297 -17.13 13.22 30.09
CA LYS A 297 -18.48 12.74 29.76
C LYS A 297 -18.50 11.25 29.38
N LEU A 298 -17.41 10.73 28.78
CA LEU A 298 -17.30 9.32 28.38
C LEU A 298 -17.00 8.42 29.58
N ASP A 299 -16.13 8.83 30.51
CA ASP A 299 -15.88 8.08 31.75
C ASP A 299 -17.18 7.91 32.55
N ASN A 300 -17.94 8.99 32.69
CA ASN A 300 -19.25 8.99 33.36
C ASN A 300 -20.29 8.14 32.62
N ALA A 301 -20.24 8.04 31.28
CA ALA A 301 -21.09 7.14 30.53
C ALA A 301 -20.72 5.66 30.82
N VAL A 302 -19.43 5.32 30.76
CA VAL A 302 -18.91 3.97 31.06
C VAL A 302 -19.33 3.52 32.46
N THR A 303 -19.13 4.34 33.50
CA THR A 303 -19.47 3.97 34.89
C THR A 303 -20.97 3.82 35.10
N ASN A 304 -21.80 4.68 34.50
CA ASN A 304 -23.25 4.59 34.57
C ASN A 304 -23.78 3.31 33.90
N GLU A 305 -23.28 2.97 32.71
CA GLU A 305 -23.68 1.74 32.00
C GLU A 305 -23.23 0.49 32.74
N TYR A 306 -21.99 0.49 33.25
CA TYR A 306 -21.50 -0.63 34.06
C TYR A 306 -22.31 -0.82 35.34
N THR A 307 -22.77 0.26 35.99
CA THR A 307 -23.64 0.19 37.16
C THR A 307 -24.97 -0.49 36.85
N ARG A 308 -25.59 -0.18 35.68
CA ARG A 308 -26.79 -0.88 35.20
C ARG A 308 -26.53 -2.36 34.92
N TRP A 309 -25.40 -2.67 34.28
CA TRP A 309 -24.99 -4.04 33.90
C TRP A 309 -24.67 -4.91 35.13
N TRP A 310 -24.03 -4.33 36.15
CA TRP A 310 -23.82 -5.00 37.44
C TRP A 310 -25.15 -5.32 38.13
N ALA A 311 -26.08 -4.36 38.15
CA ALA A 311 -27.40 -4.54 38.75
C ALA A 311 -28.30 -5.54 38.00
N THR A 312 -28.14 -5.76 36.68
CA THR A 312 -28.82 -6.87 35.99
C THR A 312 -28.17 -8.22 36.31
N ALA A 313 -26.84 -8.31 36.28
CA ALA A 313 -26.10 -9.54 36.60
C ALA A 313 -26.39 -10.06 38.02
N ALA A 314 -26.35 -9.17 39.03
CA ALA A 314 -26.64 -9.53 40.42
C ALA A 314 -28.07 -10.08 40.62
N ARG A 315 -29.07 -9.47 39.96
CA ARG A 315 -30.45 -9.97 39.96
C ARG A 315 -30.62 -11.31 39.24
N GLY A 316 -29.81 -11.57 38.20
CA GLY A 316 -29.75 -12.87 37.53
C GLY A 316 -29.24 -13.97 38.45
N ALA A 317 -28.13 -13.73 39.15
CA ALA A 317 -27.56 -14.68 40.12
C ALA A 317 -28.54 -14.99 41.26
N ALA A 318 -29.15 -13.97 41.87
CA ALA A 318 -30.12 -14.14 42.95
C ALA A 318 -31.35 -14.97 42.52
N LYS A 319 -31.86 -14.78 41.29
CA LYS A 319 -32.99 -15.56 40.75
C LYS A 319 -32.65 -17.01 40.44
N ASN A 320 -31.37 -17.36 40.26
CA ASN A 320 -30.94 -18.73 40.04
C ASN A 320 -30.72 -19.47 41.37
N LEU A 321 -30.21 -18.78 42.39
CA LEU A 321 -30.10 -19.32 43.75
C LEU A 321 -31.48 -19.56 44.39
N ALA A 322 -32.46 -18.68 44.17
CA ALA A 322 -33.84 -18.85 44.65
C ALA A 322 -34.67 -19.89 43.84
N LYS A 323 -34.00 -20.80 43.12
CA LYS A 323 -34.58 -21.90 42.33
C LYS A 323 -33.87 -23.25 42.60
N GLN A 324 -32.98 -23.28 43.58
CA GLN A 324 -32.27 -24.46 44.08
C GLN A 324 -32.75 -24.78 45.50
#